data_AF-A0A9D6RUZ2-F1
#
_entry.id   AF-A0A9D6RUZ2-F1
#
_cell.length_a   1.000
_cell.length_b   1.000
_cell.length_c   1.000
_cell.angle_alpha   90.00
_cell.angle_beta   90.00
_cell.angle_gamma   90.00
#
_symmetry.space_group_name_H-M   'P 1'
#
loop_
_entity.id
_entity.type
_entity.pdbx_description
1 polymer ?
#
loop_
_entity_poly.entity_id
_entity_poly.type
_entity_poly.pdbx_seq_one_letter_code
_entity_poly.pdbx_strand_id
1 'polypeptide(L)'
;MARNLDLASYATFCGLRQVPEDFDRARVVFLPVPFDATTSYQGGAKAGPTAILAASVELEMYDEELARETTDLGFFTLPPVAIAAGDPA
;
A
#
# COMPACT_ATOMS: atom_id res chain seq x y z
N MET A 1 4.27 8.80 -20.28
CA MET A 1 4.43 7.34 -20.44
C MET A 1 3.57 6.70 -19.38
N ALA A 2 2.38 6.19 -19.73
CA ALA A 2 1.53 5.49 -18.77
C ALA A 2 2.23 4.16 -18.42
N ARG A 3 2.61 3.99 -17.15
CA ARG A 3 3.11 2.71 -16.65
C ARG A 3 1.91 1.75 -16.61
N ASN A 4 2.01 0.62 -17.28
CA ASN A 4 0.97 -0.40 -17.30
C ASN A 4 0.96 -1.11 -15.93
N LEU A 5 0.18 -0.58 -14.99
CA LEU A 5 -0.04 -1.16 -13.67
C LEU A 5 -1.28 -2.06 -13.75
N ASP A 6 -1.13 -3.33 -13.41
CA ASP A 6 -2.27 -4.24 -13.24
C ASP A 6 -2.93 -3.97 -11.89
N LEU A 7 -3.88 -3.02 -11.86
CA LEU A 7 -4.53 -2.54 -10.64
C LEU A 7 -5.58 -3.52 -10.07
N ALA A 8 -5.93 -4.58 -10.79
CA ALA A 8 -6.99 -5.50 -10.39
C ALA A 8 -6.49 -6.67 -9.51
N SER A 9 -5.18 -6.88 -9.41
CA SER A 9 -4.60 -8.07 -8.78
C SER A 9 -4.18 -7.89 -7.33
N TYR A 10 -4.33 -6.71 -6.74
CA TYR A 10 -3.91 -6.44 -5.36
C TYR A 10 -4.83 -5.46 -4.62
N ALA A 11 -4.86 -5.58 -3.29
CA ALA A 11 -5.65 -4.71 -2.42
C ALA A 11 -5.02 -3.32 -2.30
N THR A 12 -5.86 -2.29 -2.16
CA THR A 12 -5.45 -0.90 -2.01
C THR A 12 -5.68 -0.42 -0.58
N PHE A 13 -4.93 0.59 -0.15
CA PHE A 13 -5.17 1.21 1.15
C PHE A 13 -6.57 1.84 1.18
N CYS A 14 -7.30 1.62 2.27
CA CYS A 14 -8.72 1.96 2.44
C CYS A 14 -9.66 1.34 1.39
N GLY A 15 -9.22 0.31 0.65
CA GLY A 15 -10.04 -0.34 -0.39
C GLY A 15 -10.45 0.59 -1.54
N LEU A 16 -9.75 1.71 -1.72
CA LEU A 16 -10.09 2.72 -2.71
C LEU A 16 -9.87 2.19 -4.13
N ARG A 17 -10.84 2.46 -5.00
CA ARG A 17 -10.65 2.29 -6.44
C ARG A 17 -9.62 3.33 -6.91
N GLN A 18 -8.66 2.88 -7.71
CA GLN A 18 -7.66 3.74 -8.35
C GLN A 18 -7.55 3.42 -9.84
N VAL A 19 -7.20 4.42 -10.64
CA VAL A 19 -6.84 4.30 -12.05
C VAL A 19 -5.42 4.83 -12.28
N PRO A 20 -4.74 4.47 -13.38
CA PRO A 20 -3.34 4.87 -13.59
C PRO A 20 -3.09 6.38 -13.49
N GLU A 21 -4.06 7.21 -13.89
CA GLU A 21 -3.99 8.68 -13.82
C GLU A 21 -3.97 9.22 -12.38
N ASP A 22 -4.47 8.45 -11.41
CA ASP A 22 -4.47 8.85 -10.00
C ASP A 22 -3.04 8.88 -9.45
N PHE A 23 -2.13 8.06 -10.00
CA PHE A 23 -0.73 8.05 -9.59
C PHE A 23 -0.06 9.42 -9.77
N ASP A 24 -0.31 10.08 -10.90
CA ASP A 24 0.28 11.39 -11.21
C ASP A 24 -0.31 12.52 -10.32
N ARG A 25 -1.49 12.30 -9.75
CA ARG A 25 -2.20 13.26 -8.89
C ARG A 25 -2.01 12.99 -7.40
N ALA A 26 -1.65 11.77 -7.04
CA ALA A 26 -1.53 11.32 -5.66
C ALA A 26 -0.47 12.13 -4.90
N ARG A 27 -0.82 12.58 -3.70
CA ARG A 27 0.15 13.15 -2.75
C ARG A 27 0.76 12.06 -1.87
N VAL A 28 0.07 10.94 -1.70
CA VAL A 28 0.51 9.82 -0.87
C VAL A 28 0.50 8.54 -1.70
N VAL A 29 1.64 7.85 -1.72
CA VAL A 29 1.80 6.58 -2.41
C VAL A 29 2.21 5.49 -1.42
N PHE A 30 1.40 4.44 -1.33
CA PHE A 30 1.67 3.25 -0.52
C PHE A 30 2.43 2.24 -1.38
N LEU A 31 3.63 1.83 -0.94
CA LEU A 31 4.43 0.78 -1.58
C LEU A 31 4.54 -0.44 -0.64
N PRO A 32 3.83 -1.54 -0.92
CA PRO A 32 3.94 -2.75 -0.11
C PRO A 32 5.29 -3.43 -0.35
N VAL A 33 6.10 -3.60 0.70
CA VAL A 33 7.41 -4.29 0.63
C VAL A 33 7.41 -5.48 1.60
N PRO A 34 7.14 -6.70 1.13
CA PRO A 34 7.02 -7.89 1.99
C PRO A 34 8.40 -8.50 2.33
N PHE A 35 9.29 -7.72 2.94
CA PHE A 35 10.65 -8.14 3.30
C PHE A 35 10.76 -8.58 4.76
N ASP A 36 11.49 -9.67 5.02
CA ASP A 36 11.66 -10.26 6.35
C ASP A 36 12.90 -11.15 6.47
N ALA A 37 13.90 -10.95 5.60
CA ALA A 37 15.04 -11.87 5.51
C ALA A 37 16.01 -11.76 6.70
N THR A 38 16.01 -10.63 7.42
CA THR A 38 16.96 -10.31 8.50
C THR A 38 16.37 -10.50 9.90
N THR A 39 15.20 -11.11 10.02
CA THR A 39 14.50 -11.24 11.30
C THR A 39 15.06 -12.42 12.11
N SER A 40 15.61 -12.12 13.28
CA SER A 40 16.39 -13.09 14.08
C SER A 40 15.62 -13.75 15.24
N TYR A 41 14.39 -13.31 15.53
CA TYR A 41 13.58 -13.87 16.64
C TYR A 41 12.26 -14.46 16.16
N GLN A 42 11.32 -13.63 15.74
CA GLN A 42 10.03 -14.08 15.22
C GLN A 42 9.80 -13.49 13.83
N GLY A 43 9.86 -14.34 12.81
CA GLY A 43 9.48 -13.97 11.45
C GLY A 43 7.98 -13.72 11.30
N GLY A 44 7.59 -13.24 10.12
CA GLY A 44 6.23 -12.86 9.76
C GLY A 44 6.09 -11.42 9.29
N ALA A 45 7.12 -10.58 9.41
CA ALA A 45 7.03 -9.16 9.04
C ALA A 45 6.71 -8.97 7.54
N LYS A 46 7.07 -9.93 6.68
CA LYS A 46 6.69 -9.95 5.26
C LYS A 46 5.17 -9.95 5.03
N ALA A 47 4.38 -10.43 6.00
CA ALA A 47 2.92 -10.39 5.93
C ALA A 47 2.34 -9.04 6.36
N GLY A 48 3.15 -8.18 6.99
CA GLY A 48 2.75 -6.87 7.51
C GLY A 48 2.07 -5.97 6.47
N PRO A 49 2.65 -5.76 5.27
CA PRO A 49 2.03 -4.92 4.26
C PRO A 49 0.62 -5.39 3.87
N THR A 50 0.43 -6.69 3.64
CA THR A 50 -0.89 -7.25 3.30
C THR A 50 -1.86 -7.12 4.48
N ALA A 51 -1.40 -7.33 5.71
CA ALA A 51 -2.24 -7.17 6.90
C ALA A 51 -2.68 -5.72 7.11
N ILE A 52 -1.81 -4.74 6.87
CA ILE A 52 -2.14 -3.31 6.93
C ILE A 52 -3.21 -2.96 5.87
N LEU A 53 -3.02 -3.40 4.62
CA LEU A 53 -4.00 -3.15 3.56
C LEU A 53 -5.36 -3.76 3.91
N ALA A 54 -5.37 -5.01 4.39
CA ALA A 54 -6.60 -5.70 4.80
C ALA A 54 -7.31 -5.00 5.96
N ALA A 55 -6.58 -4.49 6.95
CA ALA A 55 -7.17 -3.78 8.08
C ALA A 55 -7.64 -2.36 7.70
N SER A 56 -6.98 -1.71 6.74
CA SER A 56 -7.27 -0.31 6.38
C SER A 56 -8.67 -0.06 5.82
N VAL A 57 -9.37 -1.10 5.37
CA VAL A 57 -10.75 -1.01 4.85
C VAL A 57 -11.77 -0.68 5.95
N GLU A 58 -11.42 -0.95 7.20
CA GLU A 58 -12.26 -0.68 8.37
C GLU A 58 -12.05 0.74 8.93
N LEU A 59 -11.12 1.52 8.37
CA LEU A 59 -10.88 2.89 8.78
C LEU A 59 -11.98 3.82 8.25
N GLU A 60 -12.40 4.76 9.10
CA GLU A 60 -13.15 5.92 8.64
C GLU A 60 -12.22 6.87 7.86
N MET A 61 -12.71 7.43 6.76
CA MET A 61 -11.93 8.29 5.87
C MET A 61 -11.78 9.71 6.44
N TYR A 62 -12.76 10.14 7.23
CA TYR A 62 -12.76 11.41 7.93
C TYR A 62 -11.94 11.32 9.21
N ASP A 63 -11.01 12.26 9.37
CA ASP A 63 -10.24 12.43 10.59
C ASP A 63 -10.77 13.65 11.37
N GLU A 64 -11.15 13.42 12.62
CA GLU A 64 -11.75 14.45 13.48
C GLU A 64 -10.76 15.53 13.94
N GLU A 65 -9.50 15.18 14.17
CA GLU A 65 -8.47 16.11 14.64
C GLU A 65 -8.05 17.05 13.51
N LEU A 66 -8.02 16.54 12.28
CA LEU A 66 -7.71 17.30 11.07
C LEU A 66 -8.94 17.98 10.45
N ALA A 67 -10.14 17.63 10.92
CA ALA A 67 -11.42 18.07 10.42
C ALA A 67 -11.57 17.94 8.89
N ARG A 68 -11.17 16.79 8.33
CA ARG A 68 -11.19 16.55 6.88
C ARG A 68 -11.22 15.08 6.51
N GLU A 69 -11.64 14.82 5.28
CA GLU A 69 -11.40 13.56 4.59
C GLU A 69 -9.89 13.44 4.30
N THR A 70 -9.25 12.39 4.81
CA THR A 70 -7.82 12.14 4.58
C THR A 70 -7.56 11.69 3.14
N THR A 71 -8.53 11.01 2.54
CA THR A 71 -8.46 10.51 1.15
C THR A 71 -8.42 11.63 0.12
N ASP A 72 -8.88 12.84 0.45
CA ASP A 72 -8.78 14.04 -0.41
C ASP A 72 -7.34 14.44 -0.72
N LEU A 73 -6.35 13.95 0.04
CA LEU A 73 -4.94 14.12 -0.28
C LEU A 73 -4.56 13.41 -1.59
N GLY A 74 -5.36 12.46 -2.05
CA GLY A 74 -5.05 11.62 -3.19
C GLY A 74 -4.10 10.50 -2.78
N PHE A 75 -4.68 9.31 -2.63
CA PHE A 75 -3.99 8.08 -2.27
C PHE A 75 -3.80 7.19 -3.49
N PHE A 76 -2.64 6.56 -3.58
CA PHE A 76 -2.38 5.53 -4.58
C PHE A 76 -1.61 4.37 -3.96
N THR A 77 -1.98 3.14 -4.26
CA THR A 77 -1.26 1.94 -3.80
C THR A 77 -0.58 1.27 -4.99
N LEU A 78 0.73 1.11 -4.92
CA LEU A 78 1.51 0.38 -5.93
C LEU A 78 1.39 -1.14 -5.73
N PRO A 79 1.67 -1.94 -6.79
CA PRO A 79 1.79 -3.37 -6.64
C PRO A 79 2.88 -3.73 -5.61
N PRO A 80 2.74 -4.83 -4.85
CA PRO A 80 3.77 -5.29 -3.95
C PRO A 80 5.11 -5.51 -4.67
N VAL A 81 6.21 -5.12 -4.01
CA VAL A 81 7.56 -5.35 -4.54
C VAL A 81 7.85 -6.85 -4.53
N ALA A 82 8.24 -7.40 -5.69
CA ALA A 82 8.74 -8.76 -5.79
C ALA A 82 10.10 -8.85 -5.08
N ILE A 83 10.18 -9.70 -4.05
CA ILE A 83 11.42 -9.95 -3.30
C ILE A 83 12.10 -11.21 -3.85
N ALA A 84 13.37 -11.11 -4.20
CA ALA A 84 14.13 -12.26 -4.68
C ALA A 84 14.39 -13.27 -3.55
N ALA A 85 14.38 -14.57 -3.88
CA ALA A 85 14.69 -15.61 -2.93
C ALA A 85 16.19 -15.60 -2.60
N GLY A 86 16.53 -15.29 -1.33
CA GLY A 86 17.90 -15.36 -0.81
C GLY A 86 18.65 -14.04 -0.74
N ASP A 87 17.97 -12.89 -0.67
CA ASP A 87 18.61 -11.57 -0.65
C ASP A 87 18.85 -11.06 0.78
N PRO A 88 20.05 -11.19 1.36
CA PRO A 88 20.68 -10.10 2.06
C PRO A 88 21.39 -9.22 1.00
N ALA A 89 21.13 -7.91 1.05
CA ALA A 89 21.77 -6.93 0.18
C ALA A 89 23.30 -7.09 0.06
#